data_AF-A0A452H608-F1
#
_entry.id   AF-A0A452H608-F1
#
_cell.length_a   1.000
_cell.length_b   1.000
_cell.length_c   1.000
_cell.angle_alpha   90.00
_cell.angle_beta   90.00
_cell.angle_gamma   90.00
#
_symmetry.space_group_name_H-M   'P 1'
#
loop_
_entity.id
_entity.type
_entity.pdbx_description
1 polymer ?
#
loop_
_entity_poly.entity_id
_entity_poly.type
_entity_poly.pdbx_seq_one_letter_code
_entity_poly.pdbx_strand_id
1 'polypeptide(L)'
;MYFCGTLPDDFTWGMSSFTYQIEGGCDEDGKGPSIWDNFTHIPGNVKNNETGDIAFDSYNKLLEKDLASLRALQVSHYRFSISWPCVLPDGTTKHVNEAGLNYYERLIDALLASNIKPQVTIYHWDLLQALQNVGEWENETIVQRFKEYAELLFQRLGDKVKFWLTINEHYVIANLGYGIFARPGKAPYIVGHNLIKAHAEVWHLYNETYHPKQGGLISITINSDWAEPRNPNKQEDIDAARRYVQFYGGWFARPIFKNGDYNEVMKTRIWERSLAQGLSTSRLPEFTESEQQSIKGTFDFFGFNHYTTILAYNLNHPCLEPLGTAGVASVTDRSWLDSGSFWLKVTPFGFRKILRWIKEEYDNPPIYVTENGISECGDLGLTDTWRIHYYKSYINEALKAYCQYYLLLFNVSYSSGQLGGGGEVVFFQAVPTAALLT
;
A
#
# COMPACT_ATOMS: atom_id res chain seq x y z
N MET A 1 8.41 -21.55 18.39
CA MET A 1 8.08 -22.96 18.08
C MET A 1 7.41 -22.99 16.72
N TYR A 2 7.91 -23.81 15.78
CA TYR A 2 7.30 -23.97 14.45
C TYR A 2 6.02 -24.79 14.59
N PHE A 3 4.93 -24.36 13.95
CA PHE A 3 3.66 -25.08 13.99
C PHE A 3 3.50 -25.93 12.73
N CYS A 4 3.27 -27.24 12.90
CA CYS A 4 3.03 -28.13 11.77
C CYS A 4 1.53 -28.20 11.49
N GLY A 5 1.13 -27.87 10.26
CA GLY A 5 -0.25 -27.92 9.80
C GLY A 5 -0.33 -27.50 8.34
N THR A 6 -1.55 -27.45 7.79
CA THR A 6 -1.81 -27.05 6.41
C THR A 6 -2.74 -25.85 6.40
N LEU A 7 -2.49 -24.93 5.47
CA LEU A 7 -3.50 -23.93 5.12
C LEU A 7 -4.65 -24.62 4.36
N PRO A 8 -5.85 -24.03 4.36
CA PRO A 8 -6.99 -24.55 3.61
C PRO A 8 -6.69 -24.72 2.11
N ASP A 9 -7.35 -25.68 1.46
CA ASP A 9 -7.17 -25.95 0.03
C ASP A 9 -7.63 -24.77 -0.86
N ASP A 10 -8.55 -23.95 -0.36
CA ASP A 10 -9.02 -22.73 -1.03
C ASP A 10 -8.11 -21.52 -0.78
N PHE A 11 -7.03 -21.65 0.01
CA PHE A 11 -6.10 -20.57 0.30
C PHE A 11 -5.45 -20.03 -0.98
N THR A 12 -5.62 -18.73 -1.20
CA THR A 12 -5.04 -18.04 -2.35
C THR A 12 -3.54 -17.84 -2.17
N TRP A 13 -2.74 -18.22 -3.16
CA TRP A 13 -1.33 -17.86 -3.29
C TRP A 13 -1.13 -16.94 -4.49
N GLY A 14 -0.41 -15.83 -4.31
CA GLY A 14 -0.17 -14.88 -5.38
C GLY A 14 1.18 -14.17 -5.33
N MET A 15 1.51 -13.46 -6.40
CA MET A 15 2.61 -12.49 -6.43
C MET A 15 2.06 -11.10 -6.70
N SER A 16 2.81 -10.06 -6.34
CA SER A 16 2.46 -8.67 -6.60
C SER A 16 3.60 -7.93 -7.31
N SER A 17 3.23 -7.03 -8.22
CA SER A 17 4.12 -6.05 -8.84
C SER A 17 3.49 -4.65 -8.83
N PHE A 18 4.32 -3.64 -9.11
CA PHE A 18 3.91 -2.25 -9.28
C PHE A 18 4.40 -1.73 -10.64
N THR A 19 3.51 -1.10 -11.41
CA THR A 19 3.73 -0.56 -12.77
C THR A 19 5.08 0.12 -12.94
N TYR A 20 5.35 1.19 -12.18
CA TYR A 20 6.61 1.95 -12.34
C TYR A 20 7.87 1.13 -11.99
N GLN A 21 7.74 0.05 -11.20
CA GLN A 21 8.90 -0.78 -10.83
C GLN A 21 9.27 -1.83 -11.87
N ILE A 22 8.32 -2.21 -12.74
CA ILE A 22 8.53 -3.36 -13.65
C ILE A 22 8.32 -3.01 -15.12
N GLU A 23 7.41 -2.10 -15.45
CA GLU A 23 6.96 -1.91 -16.83
C GLU A 23 8.06 -1.33 -17.72
N GLY A 24 8.68 -0.22 -17.31
CA GLY A 24 9.48 0.58 -18.23
C GLY A 24 8.61 1.33 -19.24
N GLY A 25 9.13 1.56 -20.45
CA GLY A 25 8.41 2.21 -21.53
C GLY A 25 7.93 3.61 -21.15
N CYS A 26 8.78 4.41 -20.50
CA CYS A 26 8.33 5.63 -19.81
C CYS A 26 7.67 6.67 -20.71
N ASP A 27 8.00 6.69 -22.00
CA ASP A 27 7.45 7.56 -23.05
C ASP A 27 6.90 6.77 -24.28
N GLU A 28 6.72 5.45 -24.14
CA GLU A 28 6.20 4.60 -25.21
C GLU A 28 4.69 4.76 -25.40
N ASP A 29 4.23 4.57 -26.64
CA ASP A 29 2.81 4.51 -27.02
C ASP A 29 1.93 5.66 -26.48
N GLY A 30 2.53 6.85 -26.29
CA GLY A 30 1.82 8.05 -25.83
C GLY A 30 1.55 8.10 -24.33
N LYS A 31 2.24 7.29 -23.50
CA LYS A 31 2.21 7.41 -22.03
C LYS A 31 2.55 8.85 -21.59
N GLY A 32 1.75 9.38 -20.67
CA GLY A 32 2.03 10.68 -20.04
C GLY A 32 3.11 10.59 -18.96
N PRO A 33 3.80 11.70 -18.63
CA PRO A 33 4.79 11.70 -17.55
C PRO A 33 4.12 11.56 -16.17
N SER A 34 4.63 10.63 -15.38
CA SER A 34 4.29 10.46 -13.96
C SER A 34 5.16 11.35 -13.07
N ILE A 35 4.77 11.48 -11.80
CA ILE A 35 5.60 12.14 -10.77
C ILE A 35 6.95 11.46 -10.58
N TRP A 36 7.04 10.14 -10.79
CA TRP A 36 8.28 9.39 -10.63
C TRP A 36 9.23 9.60 -11.80
N ASP A 37 8.71 9.69 -13.03
CA ASP A 37 9.53 10.01 -14.21
C ASP A 37 10.31 11.32 -13.91
N ASN A 38 9.59 12.39 -13.55
CA ASN A 38 10.21 13.67 -13.20
C ASN A 38 11.13 13.61 -11.97
N PHE A 39 10.75 12.87 -10.92
CA PHE A 39 11.56 12.78 -9.71
C PHE A 39 12.89 12.08 -9.96
N THR A 40 12.89 10.98 -10.71
CA THR A 40 14.10 10.17 -10.96
C THR A 40 15.02 10.78 -12.02
N HIS A 41 14.50 11.60 -12.94
CA HIS A 41 15.31 12.35 -13.91
C HIS A 41 16.06 13.55 -13.30
N ILE A 42 15.83 13.89 -12.02
CA ILE A 42 16.61 14.91 -11.30
C ILE A 42 17.82 14.24 -10.61
N PRO A 43 19.07 14.61 -10.97
CA PRO A 43 20.25 14.03 -10.36
C PRO A 43 20.31 14.22 -8.84
N GLY A 44 20.67 13.17 -8.12
CA GLY A 44 20.82 13.14 -6.66
C GLY A 44 19.58 12.67 -5.90
N ASN A 45 18.43 12.56 -6.56
CA ASN A 45 17.18 12.11 -5.92
C ASN A 45 17.14 10.59 -5.68
N VAL A 46 17.80 9.81 -6.54
CA VAL A 46 17.90 8.36 -6.45
C VAL A 46 19.38 7.98 -6.34
N LYS A 47 19.67 6.94 -5.56
CA LYS A 47 21.02 6.37 -5.50
C LYS A 47 21.48 6.02 -6.92
N ASN A 48 22.73 6.37 -7.24
CA ASN A 48 23.32 6.20 -8.58
C ASN A 48 22.58 6.91 -9.75
N ASN A 49 21.59 7.77 -9.49
CA ASN A 49 20.71 8.37 -10.51
C ASN A 49 19.98 7.34 -11.39
N GLU A 50 19.64 6.19 -10.83
CA GLU A 50 18.88 5.15 -11.53
C GLU A 50 17.42 5.60 -11.78
N THR A 51 16.84 5.16 -12.90
CA THR A 51 15.49 5.55 -13.35
C THR A 51 14.61 4.33 -13.60
N GLY A 52 13.30 4.56 -13.71
CA GLY A 52 12.32 3.54 -14.09
C GLY A 52 12.10 3.40 -15.60
N ASP A 53 12.94 4.04 -16.43
CA ASP A 53 12.67 4.19 -17.87
C ASP A 53 12.54 2.86 -18.61
N ILE A 54 13.42 1.90 -18.27
CA ILE A 54 13.39 0.54 -18.81
C ILE A 54 12.89 -0.46 -17.76
N ALA A 55 13.34 -0.31 -16.51
CA ALA A 55 13.04 -1.23 -15.43
C ALA A 55 13.32 -2.72 -15.77
N PHE A 56 12.34 -3.60 -15.61
CA PHE A 56 12.41 -5.00 -16.07
C PHE A 56 11.95 -5.17 -17.51
N ASP A 57 11.51 -4.08 -18.14
CA ASP A 57 10.96 -4.03 -19.49
C ASP A 57 9.75 -4.95 -19.63
N SER A 58 8.93 -5.05 -18.57
CA SER A 58 7.70 -5.84 -18.60
C SER A 58 6.72 -5.27 -19.65
N TYR A 59 6.73 -3.98 -19.94
CA TYR A 59 5.90 -3.42 -21.01
C TYR A 59 6.08 -4.17 -22.34
N ASN A 60 7.34 -4.49 -22.69
CA ASN A 60 7.68 -5.21 -23.92
C ASN A 60 7.87 -6.73 -23.73
N LYS A 61 8.23 -7.21 -22.52
CA LYS A 61 8.66 -8.61 -22.28
C LYS A 61 7.77 -9.42 -21.34
N LEU A 62 6.75 -8.83 -20.71
CA LEU A 62 5.92 -9.46 -19.68
C LEU A 62 5.29 -10.78 -20.13
N LEU A 63 4.76 -10.81 -21.36
CA LEU A 63 4.03 -11.98 -21.85
C LEU A 63 4.93 -13.22 -22.01
N GLU A 64 6.24 -13.05 -22.16
CA GLU A 64 7.16 -14.17 -22.35
C GLU A 64 7.85 -14.60 -21.06
N LYS A 65 8.40 -13.64 -20.29
CA LYS A 65 9.25 -13.96 -19.12
C LYS A 65 8.49 -14.02 -17.81
N ASP A 66 7.61 -13.06 -17.58
CA ASP A 66 6.95 -12.92 -16.28
C ASP A 66 5.85 -13.97 -16.14
N LEU A 67 5.07 -14.21 -17.19
CA LEU A 67 4.09 -15.31 -17.21
C LEU A 67 4.73 -16.69 -17.05
N ALA A 68 5.91 -16.92 -17.64
CA ALA A 68 6.63 -18.19 -17.45
C ALA A 68 7.01 -18.38 -15.98
N SER A 69 7.47 -17.32 -15.31
CA SER A 69 7.81 -17.34 -13.88
C SER A 69 6.58 -17.58 -13.00
N LEU A 70 5.47 -16.89 -13.27
CA LEU A 70 4.22 -17.08 -12.52
C LEU A 70 3.67 -18.51 -12.65
N ARG A 71 3.73 -19.10 -13.86
CA ARG A 71 3.35 -20.51 -14.08
C ARG A 71 4.27 -21.48 -13.36
N ALA A 72 5.58 -21.22 -13.36
CA ALA A 72 6.55 -22.05 -12.65
C ALA A 72 6.33 -22.04 -11.14
N LEU A 73 5.90 -20.91 -10.58
CA LEU A 73 5.54 -20.76 -9.17
C LEU A 73 4.15 -21.32 -8.83
N GLN A 74 3.35 -21.68 -9.83
CA GLN A 74 2.00 -22.23 -9.68
C GLN A 74 1.08 -21.33 -8.84
N VAL A 75 1.20 -20.01 -9.00
CA VAL A 75 0.35 -19.08 -8.28
C VAL A 75 -1.07 -19.09 -8.82
N SER A 76 -2.03 -18.89 -7.91
CA SER A 76 -3.44 -18.80 -8.26
C SER A 76 -3.86 -17.40 -8.69
N HIS A 77 -3.15 -16.38 -8.20
CA HIS A 77 -3.46 -14.97 -8.44
C HIS A 77 -2.21 -14.17 -8.75
N TYR A 78 -2.36 -13.12 -9.56
CA TYR A 78 -1.31 -12.14 -9.80
C TYR A 78 -1.87 -10.75 -9.58
N ARG A 79 -1.26 -10.03 -8.63
CA ARG A 79 -1.57 -8.64 -8.33
C ARG A 79 -0.66 -7.72 -9.13
N PHE A 80 -1.26 -6.78 -9.84
CA PHE A 80 -0.53 -5.72 -10.54
C PHE A 80 -1.34 -4.43 -10.46
N SER A 81 -0.68 -3.29 -10.67
CA SER A 81 -1.38 -2.01 -10.83
C SER A 81 -1.59 -1.67 -12.29
N ILE A 82 -2.49 -0.73 -12.56
CA ILE A 82 -2.64 -0.12 -13.90
C ILE A 82 -2.11 1.30 -13.82
N SER A 83 -1.22 1.65 -14.74
CA SER A 83 -0.62 2.98 -14.74
C SER A 83 -1.60 4.01 -15.28
N TRP A 84 -2.04 4.91 -14.40
CA TRP A 84 -2.91 6.03 -14.77
C TRP A 84 -2.31 6.86 -15.93
N PRO A 85 -1.03 7.27 -15.90
CA PRO A 85 -0.42 7.97 -17.03
C PRO A 85 -0.37 7.19 -18.34
N CYS A 86 -0.32 5.86 -18.27
CA CYS A 86 -0.33 5.01 -19.45
C CYS A 86 -1.73 4.99 -20.10
N VAL A 87 -2.80 4.96 -19.30
CA VAL A 87 -4.19 4.85 -19.79
C VAL A 87 -4.82 6.21 -20.12
N LEU A 88 -4.58 7.23 -19.28
CA LEU A 88 -5.11 8.59 -19.45
C LEU A 88 -3.96 9.60 -19.37
N PRO A 89 -3.21 9.86 -20.47
CA PRO A 89 -1.99 10.67 -20.45
C PRO A 89 -2.14 12.12 -19.98
N ASP A 90 -3.35 12.68 -20.06
CA ASP A 90 -3.68 14.02 -19.55
C ASP A 90 -4.43 13.99 -18.18
N GLY A 91 -4.62 12.79 -17.64
CA GLY A 91 -5.34 12.55 -16.39
C GLY A 91 -6.87 12.58 -16.51
N THR A 92 -7.42 12.68 -17.73
CA THR A 92 -8.86 12.77 -17.97
C THR A 92 -9.34 11.77 -19.03
N THR A 93 -10.62 11.42 -18.99
CA THR A 93 -11.24 10.51 -19.96
C THR A 93 -11.47 11.15 -21.35
N LYS A 94 -11.01 12.39 -21.57
CA LYS A 94 -11.11 13.06 -22.88
C LYS A 94 -10.22 12.39 -23.93
N HIS A 95 -9.08 11.88 -23.50
CA HIS A 95 -8.14 11.17 -24.36
C HIS A 95 -7.70 9.88 -23.69
N VAL A 96 -8.37 8.78 -24.05
CA VAL A 96 -7.95 7.43 -23.64
C VAL A 96 -6.84 6.95 -24.56
N ASN A 97 -5.72 6.56 -23.98
CA ASN A 97 -4.64 5.90 -24.71
C ASN A 97 -4.99 4.41 -24.89
N GLU A 98 -5.56 4.09 -26.05
CA GLU A 98 -5.93 2.71 -26.38
C GLU A 98 -4.73 1.76 -26.43
N ALA A 99 -3.53 2.22 -26.80
CA ALA A 99 -2.35 1.36 -26.83
C ALA A 99 -1.95 0.91 -25.41
N GLY A 100 -1.91 1.85 -24.47
CA GLY A 100 -1.69 1.57 -23.05
C GLY A 100 -2.77 0.67 -22.44
N LEU A 101 -4.05 0.92 -22.74
CA LEU A 101 -5.13 0.08 -22.23
C LEU A 101 -5.11 -1.34 -22.83
N ASN A 102 -4.80 -1.47 -24.12
CA ASN A 102 -4.66 -2.76 -24.80
C ASN A 102 -3.52 -3.61 -24.22
N TYR A 103 -2.46 -3.00 -23.68
CA TYR A 103 -1.42 -3.74 -22.97
C TYR A 103 -2.00 -4.48 -21.75
N TYR A 104 -2.80 -3.79 -20.92
CA TYR A 104 -3.44 -4.41 -19.75
C TYR A 104 -4.50 -5.45 -20.14
N GLU A 105 -5.27 -5.21 -21.22
CA GLU A 105 -6.20 -6.22 -21.74
C GLU A 105 -5.46 -7.51 -22.14
N ARG A 106 -4.33 -7.39 -22.85
CA ARG A 106 -3.49 -8.55 -23.24
C ARG A 106 -2.91 -9.28 -22.02
N LEU A 107 -2.43 -8.54 -21.02
CA LEU A 107 -1.93 -9.11 -19.77
C LEU A 107 -3.03 -9.93 -19.07
N ILE A 108 -4.21 -9.34 -18.90
CA ILE A 108 -5.36 -9.99 -18.26
C ILE A 108 -5.74 -11.27 -19.01
N ASP A 109 -5.82 -11.21 -20.34
CA ASP A 109 -6.14 -12.38 -21.16
C ASP A 109 -5.10 -13.49 -21.02
N ALA A 110 -3.81 -13.13 -20.99
CA ALA A 110 -2.74 -14.10 -20.87
C ALA A 110 -2.66 -14.73 -19.47
N LEU A 111 -2.99 -13.98 -18.41
CA LEU A 111 -3.13 -14.50 -17.04
C LEU A 111 -4.29 -15.51 -16.96
N LEU A 112 -5.46 -15.13 -17.48
CA LEU A 112 -6.64 -15.99 -17.47
C LEU A 112 -6.42 -17.25 -18.31
N ALA A 113 -5.79 -17.14 -19.48
CA ALA A 113 -5.39 -18.30 -20.29
C ALA A 113 -4.40 -19.23 -19.57
N SER A 114 -3.70 -18.72 -18.56
CA SER A 114 -2.79 -19.48 -17.71
C SER A 114 -3.43 -19.98 -16.41
N ASN A 115 -4.76 -19.82 -16.24
CA ASN A 115 -5.50 -20.08 -15.01
C ASN A 115 -5.03 -19.26 -13.79
N ILE A 116 -4.47 -18.07 -14.04
CA ILE A 116 -4.06 -17.12 -13.01
C ILE A 116 -5.09 -15.99 -12.95
N LYS A 117 -5.69 -15.76 -11.79
CA LYS A 117 -6.71 -14.73 -11.61
C LYS A 117 -6.06 -13.35 -11.43
N PRO A 118 -6.42 -12.33 -12.22
CA PRO A 118 -5.89 -10.99 -12.07
C PRO A 118 -6.47 -10.31 -10.82
N GLN A 119 -5.59 -9.66 -10.04
CA GLN A 119 -5.94 -8.75 -8.96
C GLN A 119 -5.43 -7.35 -9.30
N VAL A 120 -6.34 -6.43 -9.58
CA VAL A 120 -5.95 -5.12 -10.14
C VAL A 120 -5.96 -4.05 -9.06
N THR A 121 -4.83 -3.35 -8.92
CA THR A 121 -4.72 -2.13 -8.13
C THR A 121 -4.91 -0.92 -9.04
N ILE A 122 -5.93 -0.11 -8.79
CA ILE A 122 -6.27 1.04 -9.64
C ILE A 122 -5.21 2.14 -9.52
N TYR A 123 -4.75 2.44 -8.29
CA TYR A 123 -3.71 3.44 -8.07
C TYR A 123 -2.62 2.99 -7.10
N HIS A 124 -1.36 3.15 -7.54
CA HIS A 124 -0.19 2.73 -6.78
C HIS A 124 0.93 3.78 -6.89
N TRP A 125 0.68 5.02 -6.47
CA TRP A 125 1.72 6.08 -6.33
C TRP A 125 2.27 6.66 -7.64
N ASP A 126 1.69 6.35 -8.79
CA ASP A 126 2.14 6.83 -10.11
C ASP A 126 1.25 7.96 -10.65
N LEU A 127 0.94 8.95 -9.80
CA LEU A 127 0.13 10.10 -10.22
C LEU A 127 0.76 10.81 -11.41
N LEU A 128 -0.07 11.32 -12.32
CA LEU A 128 0.39 12.12 -13.45
C LEU A 128 0.93 13.49 -13.01
N GLN A 129 1.97 13.97 -13.69
CA GLN A 129 2.44 15.35 -13.53
C GLN A 129 1.36 16.38 -13.90
N ALA A 130 0.47 16.07 -14.84
CA ALA A 130 -0.64 16.96 -15.18
C ALA A 130 -1.57 17.21 -13.96
N LEU A 131 -1.84 16.15 -13.18
CA LEU A 131 -2.63 16.24 -11.94
C LEU A 131 -1.79 16.86 -10.81
N GLN A 132 -0.46 16.66 -10.83
CA GLN A 132 0.48 17.38 -9.97
C GLN A 132 0.30 18.89 -10.03
N ASN A 133 0.27 19.41 -11.24
CA ASN A 133 0.27 20.85 -11.50
C ASN A 133 -1.01 21.56 -11.07
N VAL A 134 -2.11 20.82 -10.84
CA VAL A 134 -3.41 21.35 -10.42
C VAL A 134 -3.75 21.05 -8.95
N GLY A 135 -2.78 20.55 -8.17
CA GLY A 135 -2.90 20.39 -6.71
C GLY A 135 -3.09 18.96 -6.22
N GLU A 136 -2.98 17.95 -7.08
CA GLU A 136 -2.91 16.53 -6.70
C GLU A 136 -4.03 16.04 -5.76
N TRP A 137 -3.65 15.19 -4.79
CA TRP A 137 -4.45 14.73 -3.68
C TRP A 137 -4.80 15.80 -2.66
N GLU A 138 -4.18 17.00 -2.68
CA GLU A 138 -4.63 18.13 -1.84
C GLU A 138 -5.88 18.80 -2.42
N ASN A 139 -6.09 18.71 -3.74
CA ASN A 139 -7.25 19.25 -4.42
C ASN A 139 -8.39 18.23 -4.46
N GLU A 140 -9.52 18.55 -3.84
CA GLU A 140 -10.69 17.65 -3.76
C GLU A 140 -11.24 17.20 -5.12
N THR A 141 -11.00 17.97 -6.20
CA THR A 141 -11.40 17.57 -7.56
C THR A 141 -10.78 16.24 -8.02
N ILE A 142 -9.68 15.80 -7.39
CA ILE A 142 -9.05 14.49 -7.63
C ILE A 142 -9.98 13.32 -7.33
N VAL A 143 -10.91 13.48 -6.38
CA VAL A 143 -11.88 12.45 -5.99
C VAL A 143 -12.72 12.06 -7.20
N GLN A 144 -13.23 13.07 -7.90
CA GLN A 144 -14.02 12.86 -9.11
C GLN A 144 -13.17 12.34 -10.28
N ARG A 145 -11.93 12.83 -10.45
CA ARG A 145 -11.01 12.31 -11.49
C ARG A 145 -10.66 10.85 -11.28
N PHE A 146 -10.43 10.45 -10.04
CA PHE A 146 -10.15 9.07 -9.68
C PHE A 146 -11.37 8.18 -9.93
N LYS A 147 -12.58 8.67 -9.63
CA LYS A 147 -13.84 7.99 -9.97
C LYS A 147 -14.00 7.78 -11.47
N GLU A 148 -13.75 8.81 -12.29
CA GLU A 148 -13.81 8.72 -13.76
C GLU A 148 -12.78 7.72 -14.32
N TYR A 149 -11.57 7.70 -13.76
CA TYR A 149 -10.54 6.74 -14.13
C TYR A 149 -10.94 5.30 -13.76
N ALA A 150 -11.40 5.07 -12.53
CA ALA A 150 -11.87 3.77 -12.09
C ALA A 150 -13.06 3.28 -12.92
N GLU A 151 -13.99 4.17 -13.29
CA GLU A 151 -15.13 3.85 -14.14
C GLU A 151 -14.69 3.29 -15.50
N LEU A 152 -13.73 3.95 -16.16
CA LEU A 152 -13.17 3.48 -17.43
C LEU A 152 -12.60 2.05 -17.29
N LEU A 153 -11.86 1.78 -16.21
CA LEU A 153 -11.29 0.45 -15.97
C LEU A 153 -12.38 -0.60 -15.72
N PHE A 154 -13.43 -0.27 -14.96
CA PHE A 154 -14.55 -1.19 -14.74
C PHE A 154 -15.29 -1.51 -16.04
N GLN A 155 -15.53 -0.51 -16.89
CA GLN A 155 -16.18 -0.69 -18.19
C GLN A 155 -15.37 -1.58 -19.12
N ARG A 156 -14.04 -1.41 -19.14
CA ARG A 156 -13.15 -2.06 -20.11
C ARG A 156 -12.66 -3.43 -19.65
N LEU A 157 -12.42 -3.59 -18.34
CA LEU A 157 -11.70 -4.75 -17.80
C LEU A 157 -12.55 -5.57 -16.82
N GLY A 158 -13.62 -5.02 -16.27
CA GLY A 158 -14.39 -5.63 -15.18
C GLY A 158 -15.18 -6.89 -15.55
N ASP A 159 -15.36 -7.17 -16.84
CA ASP A 159 -15.89 -8.46 -17.29
C ASP A 159 -14.90 -9.61 -16.99
N LYS A 160 -13.60 -9.33 -17.01
CA LYS A 160 -12.50 -10.28 -16.80
C LYS A 160 -11.88 -10.18 -15.40
N VAL A 161 -11.83 -8.98 -14.83
CA VAL A 161 -11.23 -8.71 -13.52
C VAL A 161 -12.29 -8.73 -12.42
N LYS A 162 -12.10 -9.61 -11.44
CA LYS A 162 -13.05 -9.86 -10.33
C LYS A 162 -12.50 -9.49 -8.96
N PHE A 163 -11.32 -8.87 -8.91
CA PHE A 163 -10.65 -8.52 -7.68
C PHE A 163 -9.97 -7.16 -7.84
N TRP A 164 -10.50 -6.16 -7.14
CA TRP A 164 -10.11 -4.77 -7.26
C TRP A 164 -9.58 -4.23 -5.94
N LEU A 165 -8.48 -3.49 -6.04
CA LEU A 165 -7.90 -2.69 -4.97
C LEU A 165 -7.88 -1.25 -5.45
N THR A 166 -8.56 -0.33 -4.77
CA THR A 166 -8.63 1.06 -5.24
C THR A 166 -7.27 1.73 -5.15
N ILE A 167 -6.68 1.78 -3.96
CA ILE A 167 -5.46 2.55 -3.68
C ILE A 167 -4.53 1.69 -2.82
N ASN A 168 -3.23 1.72 -3.14
CA ASN A 168 -2.18 1.08 -2.36
C ASN A 168 -1.55 2.03 -1.32
N GLU A 169 -1.40 1.57 -0.08
CA GLU A 169 -0.59 2.22 0.98
C GLU A 169 -0.82 3.73 1.17
N HIS A 170 -2.04 4.10 1.52
CA HIS A 170 -2.48 5.48 1.80
C HIS A 170 -1.55 6.29 2.69
N TYR A 171 -0.98 5.66 3.72
CA TYR A 171 -0.06 6.34 4.62
C TYR A 171 1.23 6.77 3.91
N VAL A 172 1.72 5.96 2.96
CA VAL A 172 2.89 6.31 2.15
C VAL A 172 2.57 7.51 1.27
N ILE A 173 1.44 7.49 0.57
CA ILE A 173 1.00 8.62 -0.26
C ILE A 173 0.89 9.88 0.59
N ALA A 174 0.11 9.83 1.67
CA ALA A 174 -0.21 11.00 2.49
C ALA A 174 0.99 11.51 3.30
N ASN A 175 1.66 10.64 4.04
CA ASN A 175 2.68 11.06 4.99
C ASN A 175 4.10 11.05 4.40
N LEU A 176 4.49 10.03 3.62
CA LEU A 176 5.81 10.09 2.99
C LEU A 176 5.78 11.13 1.87
N GLY A 177 4.87 10.99 0.91
CA GLY A 177 4.76 11.89 -0.25
C GLY A 177 4.59 13.36 0.13
N TYR A 178 3.63 13.69 0.99
CA TYR A 178 3.37 15.09 1.37
C TYR A 178 3.96 15.47 2.73
N GLY A 179 3.88 14.59 3.72
CA GLY A 179 4.21 14.94 5.11
C GLY A 179 5.69 15.01 5.44
N ILE A 180 6.52 14.31 4.68
CA ILE A 180 7.98 14.27 4.87
C ILE A 180 8.67 14.95 3.71
N PHE A 181 8.30 14.61 2.47
CA PHE A 181 9.06 15.02 1.29
C PHE A 181 8.60 16.33 0.62
N ALA A 182 7.42 16.86 0.95
CA ALA A 182 6.90 18.05 0.25
C ALA A 182 6.37 19.17 1.16
N ARG A 183 5.21 18.97 1.80
CA ARG A 183 4.42 20.00 2.49
C ARG A 183 4.02 19.54 3.90
N PRO A 184 4.98 19.51 4.83
CA PRO A 184 4.77 18.96 6.16
C PRO A 184 3.78 19.83 6.95
N GLY A 185 2.85 19.23 7.71
CA GLY A 185 1.85 19.98 8.49
C GLY A 185 0.40 19.58 8.23
N LYS A 186 -0.32 20.37 7.42
CA LYS A 186 -1.75 20.18 7.12
C LYS A 186 -1.99 19.28 5.90
N ALA A 187 -1.13 19.35 4.89
CA ALA A 187 -1.30 18.64 3.61
C ALA A 187 -1.51 17.12 3.77
N PRO A 188 -0.76 16.38 4.63
CA PRO A 188 -0.96 14.93 4.77
C PRO A 188 -2.37 14.55 5.20
N TYR A 189 -2.99 15.39 6.04
CA TYR A 189 -4.34 15.14 6.52
C TYR A 189 -5.39 15.49 5.47
N ILE A 190 -5.19 16.53 4.66
CA ILE A 190 -6.04 16.85 3.51
C ILE A 190 -5.97 15.71 2.48
N VAL A 191 -4.76 15.27 2.14
CA VAL A 191 -4.51 14.16 1.22
C VAL A 191 -5.15 12.88 1.74
N GLY A 192 -4.91 12.54 3.01
CA GLY A 192 -5.52 11.37 3.63
C GLY A 192 -7.06 11.42 3.62
N HIS A 193 -7.64 12.61 3.81
CA HIS A 193 -9.08 12.83 3.73
C HIS A 193 -9.63 12.60 2.31
N ASN A 194 -8.97 13.16 1.30
CA ASN A 194 -9.36 12.98 -0.10
C ASN A 194 -9.17 11.54 -0.59
N LEU A 195 -8.13 10.84 -0.15
CA LEU A 195 -7.92 9.42 -0.48
C LEU A 195 -9.06 8.53 0.04
N ILE A 196 -9.54 8.77 1.26
CA ILE A 196 -10.68 8.02 1.84
C ILE A 196 -11.96 8.31 1.06
N LYS A 197 -12.22 9.58 0.73
CA LYS A 197 -13.39 9.97 -0.07
C LYS A 197 -13.34 9.37 -1.48
N ALA A 198 -12.17 9.41 -2.13
CA ALA A 198 -11.94 8.82 -3.45
C ALA A 198 -12.18 7.31 -3.46
N HIS A 199 -11.71 6.59 -2.43
CA HIS A 199 -12.01 5.18 -2.27
C HIS A 199 -13.52 4.92 -2.12
N ALA A 200 -14.20 5.64 -1.23
CA ALA A 200 -15.63 5.47 -0.99
C ALA A 200 -16.46 5.71 -2.27
N GLU A 201 -16.16 6.78 -3.02
CA GLU A 201 -16.83 7.09 -4.29
C GLU A 201 -16.64 6.00 -5.35
N VAL A 202 -15.44 5.42 -5.44
CA VAL A 202 -15.15 4.31 -6.37
C VAL A 202 -15.82 3.01 -5.92
N TRP A 203 -15.87 2.74 -4.62
CA TRP A 203 -16.57 1.59 -4.08
C TRP A 203 -18.07 1.67 -4.38
N HIS A 204 -18.71 2.81 -4.12
CA HIS A 204 -20.14 3.01 -4.45
C HIS A 204 -20.40 2.88 -5.94
N LEU A 205 -19.56 3.49 -6.79
CA LEU A 205 -19.64 3.33 -8.23
C LEU A 205 -19.64 1.84 -8.64
N TYR A 206 -18.69 1.07 -8.11
CA TYR A 206 -18.59 -0.36 -8.41
C TYR A 206 -19.82 -1.11 -7.89
N ASN A 207 -20.16 -0.95 -6.61
CA ASN A 207 -21.25 -1.66 -5.95
C ASN A 207 -22.62 -1.39 -6.60
N GLU A 208 -22.90 -0.15 -6.97
CA GLU A 208 -24.21 0.24 -7.52
C GLU A 208 -24.34 -0.08 -9.02
N THR A 209 -23.25 0.10 -9.79
CA THR A 209 -23.32 0.07 -11.26
C THR A 209 -22.76 -1.23 -11.85
N TYR A 210 -21.65 -1.73 -11.32
CA TYR A 210 -20.86 -2.80 -11.96
C TYR A 210 -21.00 -4.15 -11.24
N HIS A 211 -21.11 -4.16 -9.91
CA HIS A 211 -21.25 -5.38 -9.11
C HIS A 211 -22.43 -6.27 -9.57
N PRO A 212 -23.65 -5.75 -9.89
CA PRO A 212 -24.74 -6.59 -10.35
C PRO A 212 -24.47 -7.40 -11.63
N LYS A 213 -23.55 -6.91 -12.49
CA LYS A 213 -23.19 -7.57 -13.75
C LYS A 213 -21.87 -8.32 -13.68
N GLN A 214 -20.90 -7.77 -12.95
CA GLN A 214 -19.53 -8.24 -12.95
C GLN A 214 -19.22 -9.16 -11.77
N GLY A 215 -19.90 -9.00 -10.63
CA GLY A 215 -19.76 -9.89 -9.46
C GLY A 215 -18.36 -10.02 -8.88
N GLY A 216 -17.53 -8.97 -8.99
CA GLY A 216 -16.19 -8.93 -8.40
C GLY A 216 -16.19 -8.40 -6.97
N LEU A 217 -15.03 -8.50 -6.32
CA LEU A 217 -14.75 -7.92 -5.01
C LEU A 217 -13.95 -6.63 -5.17
N ILE A 218 -14.21 -5.65 -4.32
CA ILE A 218 -13.49 -4.38 -4.27
C ILE A 218 -13.17 -3.97 -2.83
N SER A 219 -11.94 -3.53 -2.63
CA SER A 219 -11.52 -2.93 -1.37
C SER A 219 -10.31 -2.02 -1.56
N ILE A 220 -9.63 -1.73 -0.47
CA ILE A 220 -8.49 -0.84 -0.30
C ILE A 220 -7.34 -1.59 0.37
N THR A 221 -6.10 -1.22 0.08
CA THR A 221 -4.92 -1.80 0.74
C THR A 221 -4.40 -0.88 1.84
N ILE A 222 -4.47 -1.34 3.09
CA ILE A 222 -3.90 -0.67 4.25
C ILE A 222 -2.51 -1.21 4.51
N ASN A 223 -1.53 -0.33 4.74
CA ASN A 223 -0.22 -0.74 5.22
C ASN A 223 -0.03 -0.37 6.70
N SER A 224 0.59 -1.28 7.45
CA SER A 224 1.01 -1.00 8.80
C SER A 224 2.08 -1.97 9.27
N ASP A 225 3.08 -1.42 9.96
CA ASP A 225 3.92 -2.19 10.86
C ASP A 225 3.14 -2.57 12.12
N TRP A 226 3.62 -3.62 12.79
CA TRP A 226 3.25 -3.86 14.19
C TRP A 226 4.15 -3.05 15.13
N ALA A 227 3.65 -2.68 16.31
CA ALA A 227 4.44 -2.02 17.33
C ALA A 227 4.41 -2.78 18.65
N GLU A 228 5.59 -3.09 19.18
CA GLU A 228 5.76 -3.49 20.58
C GLU A 228 6.22 -2.29 21.42
N PRO A 229 5.90 -2.24 22.72
CA PRO A 229 6.49 -1.25 23.61
C PRO A 229 8.00 -1.49 23.73
N ARG A 230 8.81 -0.42 23.59
CA ARG A 230 10.26 -0.50 23.80
C ARG A 230 10.61 -1.01 25.19
N ASN A 231 9.87 -0.55 26.21
CA ASN A 231 9.91 -1.14 27.55
C ASN A 231 8.52 -1.71 27.90
N PRO A 232 8.35 -3.05 27.94
CA PRO A 232 7.05 -3.67 28.23
C PRO A 232 6.57 -3.46 29.67
N ASN A 233 7.42 -2.97 30.57
CA ASN A 233 7.07 -2.65 31.96
C ASN A 233 6.74 -1.17 32.18
N LYS A 234 6.72 -0.37 31.11
CA LYS A 234 6.46 1.07 31.16
C LYS A 234 5.16 1.40 30.43
N GLN A 235 4.17 1.89 31.18
CA GLN A 235 2.82 2.14 30.65
C GLN A 235 2.83 3.13 29.47
N GLU A 236 3.67 4.17 29.53
CA GLU A 236 3.74 5.16 28.45
C GLU A 236 4.24 4.54 27.13
N ASP A 237 5.12 3.55 27.18
CA ASP A 237 5.60 2.86 25.97
C ASP A 237 4.54 1.90 25.42
N ILE A 238 3.74 1.27 26.30
CA ILE A 238 2.57 0.46 25.91
C ILE A 238 1.56 1.33 25.18
N ASP A 239 1.24 2.49 25.72
CA ASP A 239 0.30 3.42 25.09
C ASP A 239 0.87 4.03 23.81
N ALA A 240 2.18 4.28 23.75
CA ALA A 240 2.85 4.71 22.53
C ALA A 240 2.77 3.65 21.41
N ALA A 241 2.97 2.37 21.73
CA ALA A 241 2.83 1.28 20.76
C ALA A 241 1.41 1.19 20.20
N ARG A 242 0.38 1.28 21.06
CA ARG A 242 -1.02 1.33 20.61
C ARG A 242 -1.30 2.53 19.72
N ARG A 243 -0.84 3.73 20.13
CA ARG A 243 -0.98 4.95 19.33
C ARG A 243 -0.30 4.85 17.98
N TYR A 244 0.87 4.22 17.92
CA TYR A 244 1.59 4.02 16.65
C TYR A 244 0.73 3.28 15.65
N VAL A 245 0.19 2.12 16.02
CA VAL A 245 -0.67 1.30 15.13
C VAL A 245 -1.93 2.06 14.72
N GLN A 246 -2.52 2.83 15.64
CA GLN A 246 -3.71 3.67 15.33
C GLN A 246 -3.38 4.84 14.38
N PHE A 247 -2.22 5.48 14.49
CA PHE A 247 -1.80 6.56 13.59
C PHE A 247 -1.27 6.05 12.25
N TYR A 248 -0.77 4.81 12.20
CA TYR A 248 -0.26 4.20 10.97
C TYR A 248 -1.39 3.50 10.20
N GLY A 249 -1.82 2.31 10.63
CA GLY A 249 -2.90 1.57 9.98
C GLY A 249 -4.29 2.11 10.31
N GLY A 250 -4.54 2.46 11.59
CA GLY A 250 -5.86 2.87 12.08
C GLY A 250 -6.38 4.18 11.49
N TRP A 251 -5.51 5.04 10.95
CA TRP A 251 -5.87 6.30 10.32
C TRP A 251 -6.82 6.10 9.14
N PHE A 252 -6.47 5.15 8.26
CA PHE A 252 -7.26 4.83 7.07
C PHE A 252 -8.21 3.66 7.32
N ALA A 253 -7.84 2.71 8.17
CA ALA A 253 -8.67 1.55 8.41
C ALA A 253 -9.95 1.87 9.20
N ARG A 254 -9.91 2.76 10.20
CA ARG A 254 -11.10 3.00 11.04
C ARG A 254 -12.27 3.67 10.29
N PRO A 255 -12.06 4.71 9.47
CA PRO A 255 -13.15 5.29 8.69
C PRO A 255 -13.85 4.24 7.82
N ILE A 256 -13.08 3.41 7.12
CA ILE A 256 -13.60 2.46 6.13
C ILE A 256 -14.23 1.23 6.80
N PHE A 257 -13.49 0.59 7.73
CA PHE A 257 -13.85 -0.72 8.26
C PHE A 257 -14.71 -0.69 9.53
N LYS A 258 -14.95 0.48 10.14
CA LYS A 258 -15.62 0.57 11.46
C LYS A 258 -16.80 1.52 11.49
N ASN A 259 -16.57 2.83 11.38
CA ASN A 259 -17.61 3.81 11.72
C ASN A 259 -17.67 5.06 10.85
N GLY A 260 -16.89 5.17 9.78
CA GLY A 260 -16.93 6.34 8.88
C GLY A 260 -16.09 7.52 9.35
N ASP A 261 -15.46 7.46 10.52
CA ASP A 261 -14.73 8.57 11.11
C ASP A 261 -13.32 8.18 11.62
N TYR A 262 -12.47 9.17 11.79
CA TYR A 262 -11.11 9.00 12.31
C TYR A 262 -11.11 8.47 13.75
N ASN A 263 -10.01 7.85 14.15
CA ASN A 263 -9.87 7.38 15.53
C ASN A 263 -9.74 8.56 16.50
N GLU A 264 -10.37 8.43 17.68
CA GLU A 264 -10.40 9.50 18.68
C GLU A 264 -9.00 9.95 19.09
N VAL A 265 -8.06 9.01 19.21
CA VAL A 265 -6.69 9.35 19.61
C VAL A 265 -5.98 10.24 18.57
N MET A 266 -6.27 10.07 17.29
CA MET A 266 -5.82 10.99 16.25
C MET A 266 -6.50 12.35 16.35
N LYS A 267 -7.84 12.38 16.43
CA LYS A 267 -8.61 13.65 16.52
C LYS A 267 -8.13 14.49 17.70
N THR A 268 -8.08 13.92 18.89
CA THR A 268 -7.64 14.62 20.11
C THR A 268 -6.21 15.12 20.00
N ARG A 269 -5.25 14.27 19.60
CA ARG A 269 -3.84 14.67 19.59
C ARG A 269 -3.52 15.67 18.49
N ILE A 270 -4.08 15.51 17.29
CA ILE A 270 -3.86 16.46 16.20
C ILE A 270 -4.47 17.82 16.59
N TRP A 271 -5.63 17.82 17.24
CA TRP A 271 -6.22 19.05 17.78
C TRP A 271 -5.33 19.73 18.82
N GLU A 272 -4.91 19.00 19.87
CA GLU A 272 -4.01 19.51 20.91
C GLU A 272 -2.71 20.09 20.32
N ARG A 273 -2.13 19.41 19.32
CA ARG A 273 -0.92 19.88 18.64
C ARG A 273 -1.18 21.09 17.74
N SER A 274 -2.35 21.17 17.11
CA SER A 274 -2.73 22.33 16.31
C SER A 274 -2.89 23.56 17.19
N LEU A 275 -3.52 23.43 18.37
CA LEU A 275 -3.61 24.48 19.37
C LEU A 275 -2.23 24.90 19.89
N ALA A 276 -1.35 23.93 20.17
CA ALA A 276 0.02 24.22 20.62
C ALA A 276 0.86 24.95 19.56
N GLN A 277 0.50 24.83 18.28
CA GLN A 277 1.08 25.57 17.16
C GLN A 277 0.42 26.94 16.93
N GLY A 278 -0.55 27.33 17.76
CA GLY A 278 -1.28 28.60 17.63
C GLY A 278 -2.37 28.59 16.54
N LEU A 279 -2.75 27.42 16.02
CA LEU A 279 -3.82 27.30 15.04
C LEU A 279 -5.18 27.32 15.75
N SER A 280 -6.15 28.05 15.17
CA SER A 280 -7.54 28.07 15.64
C SER A 280 -8.38 26.91 15.12
N THR A 281 -7.84 26.11 14.19
CA THR A 281 -8.50 24.97 13.55
C THR A 281 -7.59 23.75 13.57
N SER A 282 -8.18 22.55 13.64
CA SER A 282 -7.44 21.31 13.54
C SER A 282 -6.77 21.18 12.16
N ARG A 283 -5.55 20.65 12.13
CA ARG A 283 -4.91 20.23 10.87
C ARG A 283 -5.60 19.01 10.25
N LEU A 284 -6.27 18.18 11.05
CA LEU A 284 -7.08 17.06 10.59
C LEU A 284 -8.48 17.57 10.19
N PRO A 285 -8.90 17.41 8.92
CA PRO A 285 -10.27 17.72 8.51
C PRO A 285 -11.28 16.82 9.24
N GLU A 286 -12.52 17.25 9.34
CA GLU A 286 -13.62 16.48 9.92
C GLU A 286 -14.53 15.96 8.81
N PHE A 287 -14.99 14.71 8.93
CA PHE A 287 -16.05 14.19 8.06
C PHE A 287 -17.41 14.66 8.57
N THR A 288 -18.23 15.20 7.68
CA THR A 288 -19.64 15.45 7.95
C THR A 288 -20.38 14.13 8.19
N GLU A 289 -21.55 14.17 8.83
CA GLU A 289 -22.36 12.96 9.07
C GLU A 289 -22.69 12.21 7.76
N SER A 290 -22.95 12.95 6.68
CA SER A 290 -23.20 12.36 5.35
C SER A 290 -21.97 11.67 4.79
N GLU A 291 -20.77 12.25 4.97
CA GLU A 291 -19.52 11.62 4.54
C GLU A 291 -19.22 10.38 5.38
N GLN A 292 -19.42 10.43 6.70
CA GLN A 292 -19.22 9.26 7.57
C GLN A 292 -20.13 8.10 7.15
N GLN A 293 -21.40 8.38 6.86
CA GLN A 293 -22.35 7.37 6.37
C GLN A 293 -21.96 6.81 5.00
N SER A 294 -21.44 7.65 4.11
CA SER A 294 -20.97 7.23 2.78
C SER A 294 -19.68 6.39 2.87
N ILE A 295 -18.77 6.71 3.79
CA ILE A 295 -17.47 6.03 3.92
C ILE A 295 -17.58 4.69 4.65
N LYS A 296 -18.39 4.62 5.71
CA LYS A 296 -18.49 3.43 6.56
C LYS A 296 -18.94 2.21 5.75
N GLY A 297 -18.16 1.14 5.77
CA GLY A 297 -18.55 -0.14 5.17
C GLY A 297 -18.28 -0.24 3.67
N THR A 298 -17.41 0.62 3.12
CA THR A 298 -17.02 0.62 1.71
C THR A 298 -15.94 -0.44 1.41
N PHE A 299 -16.15 -1.69 1.84
CA PHE A 299 -15.19 -2.78 1.65
C PHE A 299 -15.85 -4.15 1.52
N ASP A 300 -15.27 -5.02 0.70
CA ASP A 300 -15.65 -6.44 0.67
C ASP A 300 -14.69 -7.33 1.49
N PHE A 301 -13.47 -6.86 1.70
CA PHE A 301 -12.41 -7.54 2.46
C PHE A 301 -11.39 -6.52 2.99
N PHE A 302 -10.52 -6.92 3.92
CA PHE A 302 -9.43 -6.08 4.42
C PHE A 302 -8.15 -6.37 3.63
N GLY A 303 -7.78 -5.49 2.69
CA GLY A 303 -6.49 -5.57 1.98
C GLY A 303 -5.36 -5.06 2.87
N PHE A 304 -4.27 -5.83 2.99
CA PHE A 304 -3.23 -5.57 3.99
C PHE A 304 -1.81 -5.79 3.47
N ASN A 305 -0.95 -4.78 3.66
CA ASN A 305 0.49 -4.88 3.44
C ASN A 305 1.21 -4.90 4.79
N HIS A 306 2.10 -5.87 4.97
CA HIS A 306 2.88 -5.99 6.18
C HIS A 306 4.26 -6.57 5.94
N TYR A 307 5.22 -6.03 6.67
CA TYR A 307 6.62 -6.31 6.46
C TYR A 307 7.37 -6.54 7.77
N THR A 308 7.25 -5.63 8.75
CA THR A 308 8.07 -5.64 9.97
C THR A 308 7.31 -5.20 11.23
N THR A 309 8.02 -5.27 12.36
CA THR A 309 7.64 -4.73 13.66
C THR A 309 8.65 -3.68 14.08
N ILE A 310 8.19 -2.70 14.87
CA ILE A 310 9.04 -1.72 15.53
C ILE A 310 8.88 -1.76 17.05
N LEU A 311 9.83 -1.16 17.77
CA LEU A 311 9.74 -0.84 19.19
C LEU A 311 9.34 0.63 19.34
N ALA A 312 8.13 0.88 19.84
CA ALA A 312 7.60 2.21 20.06
C ALA A 312 7.81 2.68 21.50
N TYR A 313 8.07 3.96 21.69
CA TYR A 313 8.14 4.59 23.00
C TYR A 313 7.57 6.01 22.97
N ASN A 314 7.10 6.46 24.12
CA ASN A 314 6.46 7.76 24.22
C ASN A 314 7.48 8.89 24.05
N LEU A 315 7.17 9.83 23.15
CA LEU A 315 7.99 11.01 22.90
C LEU A 315 7.39 12.21 23.65
N ASN A 316 8.02 12.57 24.77
CA ASN A 316 7.57 13.66 25.65
C ASN A 316 7.92 15.07 25.16
N HIS A 317 8.73 15.20 24.10
CA HIS A 317 9.16 16.52 23.65
C HIS A 317 8.02 17.30 22.96
N PRO A 318 7.99 18.64 23.13
CA PRO A 318 7.25 19.53 22.24
C PRO A 318 7.99 19.59 20.91
N CYS A 319 8.00 18.47 20.15
CA CYS A 319 8.44 18.52 18.78
C CYS A 319 7.36 19.31 18.03
N LEU A 320 7.67 20.58 17.73
CA LEU A 320 6.81 21.49 16.96
C LEU A 320 6.75 21.09 15.48
N GLU A 321 7.61 20.16 15.06
CA GLU A 321 7.67 19.59 13.73
C GLU A 321 6.57 18.52 13.53
N PRO A 322 5.91 18.49 12.36
CA PRO A 322 4.72 17.68 12.10
C PRO A 322 4.91 16.15 12.25
N LEU A 323 6.14 15.67 12.16
CA LEU A 323 6.54 14.27 12.37
C LEU A 323 6.31 13.77 13.82
N GLY A 324 6.15 14.68 14.79
CA GLY A 324 5.92 14.36 16.19
C GLY A 324 4.44 14.31 16.63
N THR A 325 3.48 14.42 15.70
CA THR A 325 2.06 14.62 16.06
C THR A 325 1.47 13.44 16.85
N ALA A 326 1.86 12.20 16.51
CA ALA A 326 1.48 11.02 17.28
C ALA A 326 2.07 10.99 18.70
N GLY A 327 3.16 11.72 18.96
CA GLY A 327 3.91 11.66 20.22
C GLY A 327 4.58 10.30 20.43
N VAL A 328 4.98 9.64 19.34
CA VAL A 328 5.62 8.32 19.37
C VAL A 328 6.93 8.42 18.62
N ALA A 329 7.99 7.87 19.22
CA ALA A 329 9.22 7.56 18.52
C ALA A 329 9.32 6.04 18.39
N SER A 330 10.06 5.59 17.38
CA SER A 330 10.26 4.17 17.11
C SER A 330 11.72 3.87 16.87
N VAL A 331 12.12 2.64 17.21
CA VAL A 331 13.43 2.05 16.89
C VAL A 331 13.23 0.59 16.54
N THR A 332 14.20 -0.02 15.86
CA THR A 332 14.26 -1.47 15.69
C THR A 332 15.07 -2.11 16.81
N ASP A 333 14.74 -3.34 17.20
CA ASP A 333 15.63 -4.13 18.05
C ASP A 333 16.88 -4.53 17.27
N ARG A 334 18.06 -4.37 17.87
CA ARG A 334 19.34 -4.72 17.25
C ARG A 334 19.59 -6.23 17.20
N SER A 335 18.85 -7.01 18.00
CA SER A 335 18.88 -8.47 17.97
C SER A 335 18.01 -9.06 16.86
N TRP A 336 17.13 -8.27 16.26
CA TRP A 336 16.34 -8.72 15.11
C TRP A 336 17.20 -8.74 13.87
N LEU A 337 16.99 -9.81 13.12
CA LEU A 337 17.68 -10.11 11.88
C LEU A 337 17.45 -9.01 10.83
N ASP A 338 18.54 -8.55 10.23
CA ASP A 338 18.60 -7.49 9.22
C ASP A 338 18.07 -7.93 7.85
N SER A 339 17.83 -6.95 6.98
CA SER A 339 17.53 -7.18 5.57
C SER A 339 18.36 -6.25 4.69
N GLY A 340 18.15 -6.29 3.39
CA GLY A 340 18.73 -5.31 2.46
C GLY A 340 18.21 -3.88 2.67
N SER A 341 17.12 -3.71 3.43
CA SER A 341 16.52 -2.41 3.73
C SER A 341 16.66 -2.09 5.21
N PHE A 342 17.24 -0.93 5.53
CA PHE A 342 17.52 -0.52 6.92
C PHE A 342 16.29 -0.49 7.84
N TRP A 343 15.09 -0.30 7.27
CA TRP A 343 13.83 -0.22 7.98
C TRP A 343 13.19 -1.58 8.26
N LEU A 344 13.53 -2.60 7.47
CA LEU A 344 12.88 -3.90 7.47
C LEU A 344 13.68 -4.89 8.33
N LYS A 345 13.02 -5.46 9.34
CA LYS A 345 13.56 -6.52 10.20
C LYS A 345 12.72 -7.79 10.07
N VAL A 346 13.33 -8.95 10.28
CA VAL A 346 12.60 -10.23 10.29
C VAL A 346 11.89 -10.42 11.63
N THR A 347 10.60 -10.09 11.69
CA THR A 347 9.79 -10.13 12.91
C THR A 347 8.46 -10.86 12.71
N PRO A 348 8.49 -12.16 12.40
CA PRO A 348 7.29 -12.92 12.03
C PRO A 348 6.21 -12.92 13.14
N PHE A 349 6.61 -12.84 14.41
CA PHE A 349 5.68 -12.78 15.53
C PHE A 349 4.74 -11.56 15.47
N GLY A 350 5.21 -10.43 14.93
CA GLY A 350 4.42 -9.21 14.80
C GLY A 350 3.32 -9.35 13.76
N PHE A 351 3.58 -10.13 12.70
CA PHE A 351 2.60 -10.42 11.66
C PHE A 351 1.35 -11.10 12.24
N ARG A 352 1.52 -12.14 13.08
CA ARG A 352 0.36 -12.75 13.77
C ARG A 352 -0.34 -11.77 14.71
N LYS A 353 0.41 -10.93 15.42
CA LYS A 353 -0.18 -9.96 16.37
C LYS A 353 -1.02 -8.90 15.65
N ILE A 354 -0.56 -8.40 14.51
CA ILE A 354 -1.32 -7.41 13.74
C ILE A 354 -2.53 -8.03 13.05
N LEU A 355 -2.44 -9.27 12.54
CA LEU A 355 -3.62 -9.99 12.03
C LEU A 355 -4.68 -10.20 13.10
N ARG A 356 -4.27 -10.52 14.34
CA ARG A 356 -5.18 -10.58 15.49
C ARG A 356 -5.76 -9.21 15.82
N TRP A 357 -4.95 -8.16 15.80
CA TRP A 357 -5.44 -6.80 16.05
C TRP A 357 -6.49 -6.37 15.02
N ILE A 358 -6.27 -6.64 13.72
CA ILE A 358 -7.24 -6.36 12.66
C ILE A 358 -8.57 -7.09 12.94
N LYS A 359 -8.49 -8.38 13.31
CA LYS A 359 -9.67 -9.17 13.69
C LYS A 359 -10.45 -8.55 14.83
N GLU A 360 -9.76 -8.21 15.92
CA GLU A 360 -10.39 -7.71 17.14
C GLU A 360 -10.92 -6.28 16.98
N GLU A 361 -10.22 -5.44 16.21
CA GLU A 361 -10.57 -4.02 16.04
C GLU A 361 -11.68 -3.80 15.00
N TYR A 362 -11.77 -4.64 13.96
CA TYR A 362 -12.63 -4.44 12.78
C TYR A 362 -13.64 -5.57 12.57
N ASP A 363 -14.03 -6.28 13.63
CA ASP A 363 -15.10 -7.28 13.61
C ASP A 363 -14.83 -8.48 12.68
N ASN A 364 -13.56 -8.93 12.62
CA ASN A 364 -13.11 -10.12 11.90
C ASN A 364 -13.47 -10.15 10.38
N PRO A 365 -13.05 -9.14 9.60
CA PRO A 365 -13.31 -9.14 8.17
C PRO A 365 -12.45 -10.22 7.47
N PRO A 366 -12.81 -10.69 6.26
CA PRO A 366 -11.89 -11.47 5.42
C PRO A 366 -10.63 -10.65 5.18
N ILE A 367 -9.44 -11.23 5.37
CA ILE A 367 -8.16 -10.52 5.23
C ILE A 367 -7.41 -11.03 4.02
N TYR A 368 -6.95 -10.11 3.17
CA TYR A 368 -6.02 -10.40 2.08
C TYR A 368 -4.68 -9.73 2.29
N VAL A 369 -3.61 -10.52 2.44
CA VAL A 369 -2.25 -10.00 2.55
C VAL A 369 -1.73 -9.73 1.13
N THR A 370 -1.88 -8.48 0.72
CA THR A 370 -1.62 -7.99 -0.63
C THR A 370 -0.15 -7.70 -0.89
N GLU A 371 0.67 -7.57 0.16
CA GLU A 371 2.14 -7.58 0.09
C GLU A 371 2.78 -8.12 1.38
N ASN A 372 3.77 -8.99 1.20
CA ASN A 372 4.73 -9.39 2.21
C ASN A 372 6.04 -9.83 1.52
N GLY A 373 7.18 -9.37 2.01
CA GLY A 373 8.45 -9.66 1.35
C GLY A 373 9.68 -9.22 2.14
N ILE A 374 10.84 -9.59 1.62
CA ILE A 374 12.12 -9.21 2.20
C ILE A 374 13.12 -8.84 1.12
N SER A 375 13.84 -7.76 1.36
CA SER A 375 14.96 -7.32 0.55
C SER A 375 16.28 -7.91 1.06
N GLU A 376 17.26 -8.00 0.17
CA GLU A 376 18.63 -8.39 0.49
C GLU A 376 19.60 -7.49 -0.30
N CYS A 377 20.81 -7.32 0.22
CA CYS A 377 21.86 -6.49 -0.39
C CYS A 377 23.13 -7.33 -0.63
N GLY A 378 23.80 -7.11 -1.76
CA GLY A 378 25.07 -7.75 -2.16
C GLY A 378 24.97 -8.67 -3.38
N ASP A 379 26.06 -9.37 -3.68
CA ASP A 379 26.12 -10.42 -4.72
C ASP A 379 25.38 -11.66 -4.22
N LEU A 380 24.08 -11.67 -4.43
CA LEU A 380 23.20 -12.75 -4.02
C LEU A 380 23.16 -13.78 -5.13
N GLY A 381 23.84 -14.91 -4.92
CA GLY A 381 23.66 -16.08 -5.76
C GLY A 381 22.23 -16.61 -5.71
N LEU A 382 21.93 -17.66 -6.48
CA LEU A 382 20.60 -18.28 -6.51
C LEU A 382 20.24 -19.05 -5.21
N THR A 383 21.18 -19.21 -4.28
CA THR A 383 20.97 -19.89 -3.00
C THR A 383 20.48 -18.89 -1.95
N ASP A 384 19.16 -18.79 -1.85
CA ASP A 384 18.49 -17.78 -1.05
C ASP A 384 17.93 -18.35 0.26
N THR A 385 18.83 -18.76 1.15
CA THR A 385 18.44 -19.34 2.45
C THR A 385 17.74 -18.33 3.35
N TRP A 386 18.05 -17.04 3.18
CA TRP A 386 17.55 -15.97 4.03
C TRP A 386 16.09 -15.66 3.75
N ARG A 387 15.75 -15.42 2.48
CA ARG A 387 14.37 -15.19 2.05
C ARG A 387 13.50 -16.41 2.29
N ILE A 388 14.04 -17.62 2.10
CA ILE A 388 13.35 -18.87 2.47
C ILE A 388 13.01 -18.88 3.97
N HIS A 389 13.93 -18.46 4.84
CA HIS A 389 13.67 -18.38 6.28
C HIS A 389 12.58 -17.35 6.62
N TYR A 390 12.62 -16.17 6.00
CA TYR A 390 11.58 -15.15 6.13
C TYR A 390 10.20 -15.70 5.79
N TYR A 391 10.04 -16.20 4.56
CA TYR A 391 8.73 -16.69 4.09
C TYR A 391 8.24 -17.87 4.91
N LYS A 392 9.09 -18.86 5.22
CA LYS A 392 8.69 -19.99 6.07
C LYS A 392 8.21 -19.53 7.44
N SER A 393 8.81 -18.49 8.01
CA SER A 393 8.45 -17.99 9.33
C SER A 393 7.15 -17.19 9.32
N TYR A 394 6.95 -16.32 8.32
CA TYR A 394 5.72 -15.52 8.18
C TYR A 394 4.52 -16.40 7.78
N ILE A 395 4.69 -17.35 6.87
CA ILE A 395 3.66 -18.36 6.54
C ILE A 395 3.28 -19.16 7.78
N ASN A 396 4.25 -19.50 8.64
CA ASN A 396 3.96 -20.23 9.87
C ASN A 396 3.16 -19.40 10.89
N GLU A 397 3.42 -18.09 10.97
CA GLU A 397 2.66 -17.18 11.82
C GLU A 397 1.26 -16.88 11.25
N ALA A 398 1.10 -16.85 9.92
CA ALA A 398 -0.22 -16.84 9.27
C ALA A 398 -1.02 -18.11 9.59
N LEU A 399 -0.41 -19.29 9.47
CA LEU A 399 -1.06 -20.56 9.81
C LEU A 399 -1.47 -20.61 11.29
N LYS A 400 -0.62 -20.12 12.21
CA LYS A 400 -0.99 -19.98 13.62
C LYS A 400 -2.16 -19.02 13.81
N ALA A 401 -2.16 -17.89 13.10
CA ALA A 401 -3.26 -16.93 13.16
C ALA A 401 -4.58 -17.57 12.67
N TYR A 402 -4.52 -18.33 11.56
CA TYR A 402 -5.64 -19.11 11.05
C TYR A 402 -6.17 -20.11 12.08
N CYS A 403 -5.31 -21.00 12.60
CA CYS A 403 -5.73 -22.06 13.53
C CYS A 403 -6.16 -21.55 14.91
N GLN A 404 -5.51 -20.50 15.44
CA GLN A 404 -5.81 -19.99 16.78
C GLN A 404 -7.02 -19.07 16.80
N TYR A 405 -7.29 -18.38 15.69
CA TYR A 405 -8.29 -17.32 15.66
C TYR A 405 -9.41 -17.55 14.64
N TYR A 406 -9.40 -18.64 13.85
CA TYR A 406 -10.35 -18.87 12.73
C TYR A 406 -10.46 -17.64 11.82
N LEU A 407 -9.31 -17.09 11.43
CA LEU A 407 -9.23 -15.98 10.48
C LEU A 407 -9.56 -16.49 9.07
N LEU A 408 -10.36 -15.77 8.30
CA LEU A 408 -10.45 -15.96 6.85
C LEU A 408 -9.25 -15.23 6.22
N LEU A 409 -8.13 -15.94 6.08
CA LEU A 409 -6.94 -15.45 5.39
C LEU A 409 -7.01 -15.92 3.94
N PHE A 410 -7.01 -14.99 2.99
CA PHE A 410 -6.81 -15.33 1.59
C PHE A 410 -5.73 -14.43 1.00
N ASN A 411 -4.67 -15.01 0.46
CA ASN A 411 -3.53 -14.34 -0.15
C ASN A 411 -2.39 -13.96 0.83
N VAL A 412 -1.21 -14.50 0.53
CA VAL A 412 0.11 -13.93 0.83
C VAL A 412 0.74 -13.60 -0.51
N SER A 413 0.93 -12.32 -0.80
CA SER A 413 1.53 -11.86 -2.06
C SER A 413 3.03 -11.63 -1.90
N TYR A 414 3.82 -12.29 -2.74
CA TYR A 414 5.25 -12.05 -2.88
C TYR A 414 5.49 -10.73 -3.64
N SER A 415 6.15 -9.73 -3.04
CA SER A 415 6.69 -8.59 -3.77
C SER A 415 8.15 -8.86 -4.14
N SER A 416 8.45 -8.87 -5.44
CA SER A 416 9.82 -8.92 -5.96
C SER A 416 10.01 -7.79 -6.95
N GLY A 417 10.71 -6.73 -6.53
CA GLY A 417 11.12 -5.63 -7.39
C GLY A 417 12.57 -5.26 -7.07
N GLN A 418 13.49 -5.57 -7.97
CA GLN A 418 14.86 -5.05 -7.99
C GLN A 418 15.11 -4.51 -9.39
N LEU A 419 15.16 -3.19 -9.60
CA LEU A 419 15.53 -2.69 -10.92
C LEU A 419 16.90 -3.28 -11.31
N GLY A 420 16.95 -3.90 -12.49
CA GLY A 420 18.09 -4.70 -12.91
C GLY A 420 19.39 -3.92 -12.91
N GLY A 421 20.45 -4.52 -12.35
CA GLY A 421 21.82 -4.03 -12.49
C GLY A 421 22.67 -4.04 -11.23
N GLY A 422 22.71 -5.12 -10.45
CA GLY A 422 23.75 -5.33 -9.40
C GLY A 422 23.91 -4.21 -8.36
N GLY A 423 22.96 -3.28 -8.32
CA GLY A 423 22.99 -1.99 -7.66
C GLY A 423 21.60 -1.69 -7.16
N GLU A 424 21.55 -1.07 -5.99
CA GLU A 424 20.32 -0.82 -5.23
C GLU A 424 19.40 0.19 -5.93
N VAL A 425 18.29 -0.29 -6.50
CA VAL A 425 17.02 0.44 -6.37
C VAL A 425 16.12 -0.29 -5.40
N VAL A 426 16.29 0.05 -4.12
CA VAL A 426 15.18 -0.02 -3.18
C VAL A 426 14.23 1.08 -3.63
N PHE A 427 13.26 0.73 -4.46
CA PHE A 427 12.04 1.54 -4.48
C PHE A 427 11.60 1.69 -3.03
N PHE A 428 11.20 2.90 -2.66
CA PHE A 428 10.71 3.31 -1.35
C PHE A 428 9.44 2.51 -0.94
N GLN A 429 9.55 1.20 -0.78
CA GLN A 429 8.69 0.42 0.09
C GLN A 429 9.03 0.93 1.50
N ALA A 430 8.13 1.76 2.03
CA ALA A 430 8.04 2.24 3.41
C ALA A 430 9.36 2.55 4.14
N VAL A 431 9.82 3.81 4.11
CA VAL A 431 10.78 4.33 5.11
C VAL A 431 10.03 4.82 6.35
N PRO A 432 10.32 4.35 7.58
CA PRO A 432 10.05 5.08 8.80
C PRO A 432 11.21 6.05 9.10
N THR A 433 10.91 7.34 8.96
CA THR A 433 11.26 8.51 9.79
C THR A 433 12.64 8.73 10.47
N ALA A 434 13.67 7.90 10.31
CA ALA A 434 14.92 8.10 11.07
C ALA A 434 16.22 8.19 10.27
N ALA A 435 16.22 7.95 8.95
CA ALA A 435 17.47 7.74 8.20
C ALA A 435 17.85 8.84 7.18
N LEU A 436 17.27 10.03 7.24
CA LEU A 436 17.65 11.16 6.36
C LEU A 436 18.40 12.28 7.08
N LEU A 437 19.00 12.00 8.24
CA LEU A 437 19.87 12.92 8.98
C LEU A 437 21.30 12.36 9.19
N THR A 438 21.86 11.72 8.17
CA THR A 438 23.32 11.51 8.08
C THR A 438 23.82 11.86 6.70
#